data_AF-A0A7S3HRY7-F1
#
_entry.id   AF-A0A7S3HRY7-F1
#
_cell.length_a   1.000
_cell.length_b   1.000
_cell.length_c   1.000
_cell.angle_alpha   90.00
_cell.angle_beta   90.00
_cell.angle_gamma   90.00
#
_symmetry.space_group_name_H-M   'P 1'
#
loop_
_entity.id
_entity.type
_entity.pdbx_description
1 polymer ?
#
loop_
_entity_poly.entity_id
_entity_poly.type
_entity_poly.pdbx_seq_one_letter_code
_entity_poly.pdbx_strand_id
1 'polypeptide(L)'
;ARVSTHQYSLNPADTENKFIHLTNSSIQVQNTEGPTKDSPLQTEGEDEQDTGGTKISLLGNNGLWKRLQEFGIDIPSLWQSISSLVIKSLVMVDDKITHQPNCFEMFGYDVLIDSDLRPWLLEVNASPSLARPSPLDVRVKNAMIKDIISLL
;
A
#
# COMPACT_ATOMS: atom_id res chain seq x y z
N ALA A 1 0.16 1.37 -3.00
CA ALA A 1 1.08 0.25 -2.75
C ALA A 1 2.49 0.76 -2.51
N ARG A 2 3.17 0.27 -1.48
CA ARG A 2 4.62 0.49 -1.29
C ARG A 2 5.34 -0.68 -1.94
N VAL A 3 6.41 -0.43 -2.69
CA VAL A 3 7.13 -1.46 -3.44
C VAL A 3 8.59 -1.45 -3.02
N SER A 4 9.20 -2.63 -2.97
CA SER A 4 10.64 -2.78 -2.86
C SER A 4 11.34 -2.23 -4.11
N THR A 5 12.53 -1.66 -3.94
CA THR A 5 13.39 -1.21 -5.03
C THR A 5 14.22 -2.34 -5.63
N HIS A 6 14.31 -3.48 -4.97
CA HIS A 6 15.05 -4.64 -5.47
C HIS A 6 14.12 -5.79 -5.83
N GLN A 7 14.55 -6.63 -6.78
CA GLN A 7 13.83 -7.84 -7.10
C GLN A 7 13.80 -8.78 -5.88
N TYR A 8 12.64 -9.38 -5.61
CA TYR A 8 12.48 -10.33 -4.52
C TYR A 8 13.37 -11.56 -4.73
N SER A 9 14.03 -12.01 -3.67
CA SER A 9 14.91 -13.19 -3.67
C SER A 9 14.59 -14.10 -2.48
N LEU A 10 14.70 -15.41 -2.69
CA LEU A 10 14.64 -16.42 -1.62
C LEU A 10 16.03 -16.97 -1.26
N ASN A 11 17.10 -16.43 -1.87
CA ASN A 11 18.45 -16.86 -1.59
C ASN A 11 18.84 -16.46 -0.15
N PRO A 12 19.30 -17.42 0.68
CA PRO A 12 19.75 -17.11 2.03
C PRO A 12 20.87 -16.05 2.10
N ALA A 13 21.65 -15.87 1.03
CA ALA A 13 22.67 -14.82 0.98
C ALA A 13 22.08 -13.40 0.95
N ASP A 14 20.82 -13.26 0.52
CA ASP A 14 20.17 -11.97 0.29
C ASP A 14 19.30 -11.53 1.48
N THR A 15 19.14 -12.37 2.51
CA THR A 15 18.20 -12.13 3.62
C THR A 15 18.48 -10.87 4.41
N GLU A 16 19.75 -10.47 4.50
CA GLU A 16 20.18 -9.25 5.19
C GLU A 16 19.93 -7.98 4.34
N ASN A 17 19.65 -8.14 3.04
CA ASN A 17 19.34 -7.02 2.17
C ASN A 17 17.89 -6.54 2.42
N LYS A 18 17.77 -5.56 3.30
CA LYS A 18 16.51 -4.91 3.66
C LYS A 18 15.78 -4.31 2.47
N PHE A 19 16.49 -3.93 1.40
CA PHE A 19 15.85 -3.37 0.22
C PHE A 19 15.04 -4.42 -0.53
N ILE A 20 15.34 -5.72 -0.39
CA ILE A 20 14.56 -6.83 -0.98
C ILE A 20 13.32 -7.12 -0.13
N HIS A 21 13.48 -7.18 1.19
CA HIS A 21 12.49 -7.80 2.07
C HIS A 21 11.56 -6.83 2.80
N LEU A 22 11.88 -5.53 2.86
CA LEU A 22 11.07 -4.54 3.57
C LEU A 22 10.50 -3.52 2.60
N THR A 23 9.20 -3.21 2.66
CA THR A 23 8.58 -2.26 1.73
C THR A 23 8.41 -0.86 2.31
N ASN A 24 8.86 -0.61 3.55
CA ASN A 24 8.72 0.70 4.20
C ASN A 24 9.44 1.79 3.39
N SER A 25 8.72 2.86 3.03
CA SER A 25 9.31 3.95 2.24
C SER A 25 10.51 4.62 2.91
N SER A 26 10.55 4.67 4.25
CA SER A 26 11.68 5.21 5.03
C SER A 26 12.96 4.37 4.91
N ILE A 27 12.83 3.09 4.60
CA ILE A 27 13.94 2.19 4.33
C ILE A 27 14.29 2.29 2.85
N GLN A 28 13.30 2.13 1.97
CA GLN A 28 13.50 2.10 0.52
C GLN A 28 14.12 3.40 -0.04
N VAL A 29 13.85 4.56 0.57
CA VAL A 29 14.46 5.84 0.17
C VAL A 29 15.98 5.90 0.42
N GLN A 30 16.51 5.03 1.28
CA GLN A 30 17.95 4.95 1.57
C GLN A 30 18.71 4.17 0.50
N ASN A 31 18.02 3.51 -0.44
CA ASN A 31 18.66 2.84 -1.55
C ASN A 31 19.16 3.88 -2.58
N THR A 32 20.48 4.09 -2.62
CA THR A 32 21.13 5.01 -3.55
C THR A 32 21.33 4.43 -4.95
N GLU A 33 21.24 3.12 -5.12
CA GLU A 33 21.37 2.44 -6.42
C GLU A 33 20.09 2.56 -7.27
N GLY A 34 18.98 2.95 -6.63
CA GLY A 34 17.69 3.09 -7.27
C GLY A 34 16.97 1.75 -7.49
N PRO A 35 15.75 1.79 -8.06
CA PRO A 35 15.00 0.58 -8.35
C PRO A 35 15.65 -0.26 -9.45
N THR A 36 15.54 -1.59 -9.39
CA THR A 36 15.95 -2.48 -10.47
C THR A 36 15.16 -2.22 -11.76
N LYS A 37 15.71 -2.61 -12.92
CA LYS A 37 15.14 -2.31 -14.25
C LYS A 37 13.73 -2.88 -14.46
N ASP A 38 13.43 -3.99 -13.82
CA ASP A 38 12.14 -4.68 -13.85
C ASP A 38 11.14 -4.11 -12.83
N SER A 39 11.56 -3.14 -12.02
CA SER A 39 10.71 -2.56 -10.98
C SER A 39 9.51 -1.81 -11.61
N PRO A 40 8.30 -1.98 -11.07
CA PRO A 40 7.13 -1.23 -11.53
C PRO A 40 7.21 0.28 -11.18
N LEU A 41 8.25 0.69 -10.44
CA LEU A 41 8.60 2.09 -10.19
C LEU A 41 9.30 2.74 -11.40
N GLN A 42 9.87 1.94 -12.31
CA GLN A 42 10.41 2.44 -13.57
C GLN A 42 9.29 2.50 -14.61
N THR A 43 8.61 3.64 -14.67
CA THR A 43 7.69 3.96 -15.77
C THR A 43 8.40 4.89 -16.74
N GLU A 44 8.67 4.42 -17.97
CA GLU A 44 9.06 5.28 -19.09
C GLU A 44 7.80 5.88 -19.71
N GLY A 45 7.63 7.21 -19.67
CA GLY A 45 6.53 7.92 -20.36
C GLY A 45 5.81 9.00 -19.54
N GLU A 46 4.81 9.64 -20.16
CA GLU A 46 4.10 10.83 -19.65
C GLU A 46 3.13 10.57 -18.47
N ASP A 47 2.90 9.30 -18.12
CA ASP A 47 1.98 8.88 -17.05
C ASP A 47 2.69 8.66 -15.69
N GLU A 48 3.61 9.57 -15.33
CA GLU A 48 4.29 9.64 -14.01
C GLU A 48 3.31 9.90 -12.84
N GLN A 49 2.02 10.09 -13.12
CA GLN A 49 1.07 10.48 -12.10
C GLN A 49 0.84 9.36 -11.07
N ASP A 50 0.82 8.10 -11.49
CA ASP A 50 0.46 6.97 -10.62
C ASP A 50 1.64 6.36 -9.87
N THR A 51 2.87 6.83 -10.11
CA THR A 51 4.07 6.43 -9.38
C THR A 51 4.64 7.64 -8.61
N GLY A 52 5.34 7.38 -7.51
CA GLY A 52 5.90 8.45 -6.69
C GLY A 52 6.84 7.93 -5.63
N GLY A 53 8.13 8.21 -5.80
CA GLY A 53 9.17 7.63 -4.95
C GLY A 53 9.13 6.11 -5.00
N THR A 54 8.86 5.46 -3.85
CA THR A 54 8.82 4.00 -3.69
C THR A 54 7.39 3.45 -3.65
N LYS A 55 6.45 4.19 -4.25
CA LYS A 55 5.01 3.93 -4.17
C LYS A 55 4.37 3.97 -5.54
N ILE A 56 3.27 3.22 -5.63
CA ILE A 56 2.36 3.18 -6.78
C ILE A 56 0.94 3.39 -6.27
N SER A 57 0.13 4.17 -6.98
CA SER A 57 -1.30 4.30 -6.74
C SER A 57 -1.98 2.92 -6.82
N LEU A 58 -3.06 2.73 -6.05
CA LEU A 58 -3.88 1.52 -6.24
C LEU A 58 -4.67 1.60 -7.55
N LEU A 59 -5.21 2.79 -7.84
CA LEU A 59 -6.03 3.11 -9.00
C LEU A 59 -5.19 3.79 -10.10
N GLY A 60 -5.78 3.94 -11.28
CA GLY A 60 -5.17 4.62 -12.42
C GLY A 60 -4.62 3.64 -13.46
N ASN A 61 -4.24 4.17 -14.63
CA ASN A 61 -3.81 3.37 -15.77
C ASN A 61 -2.48 2.65 -15.50
N ASN A 62 -1.63 3.22 -14.65
CA ASN A 62 -0.37 2.59 -14.22
C ASN A 62 -0.40 2.15 -12.76
N GLY A 63 -1.58 2.14 -12.14
CA GLY A 63 -1.80 1.72 -10.76
C GLY A 63 -1.69 0.21 -10.56
N LEU A 64 -1.61 -0.22 -9.30
CA LEU A 64 -1.47 -1.63 -8.95
C LEU A 64 -2.62 -2.49 -9.50
N TRP A 65 -3.86 -2.03 -9.39
CA TRP A 65 -5.03 -2.82 -9.82
C TRP A 65 -5.05 -3.06 -11.33
N LYS A 66 -4.70 -2.05 -12.12
CA LYS A 66 -4.63 -2.20 -13.57
C LYS A 66 -3.56 -3.22 -13.98
N ARG A 67 -2.37 -3.15 -13.35
CA ARG A 67 -1.27 -4.10 -13.57
C ARG A 67 -1.67 -5.53 -13.20
N LEU A 68 -2.24 -5.74 -12.02
CA LEU A 68 -2.69 -7.07 -11.61
C LEU A 68 -3.81 -7.63 -12.50
N GLN A 69 -4.71 -6.76 -12.98
CA GLN A 69 -5.76 -7.15 -13.92
C GLN A 69 -5.18 -7.62 -15.26
N GLU A 70 -4.10 -7.00 -15.75
CA GLU A 70 -3.37 -7.43 -16.96
C GLU A 70 -2.73 -8.81 -16.79
N PHE A 71 -2.40 -9.21 -15.57
CA PHE A 71 -1.99 -10.58 -15.22
C PHE A 71 -3.17 -11.55 -15.05
N GLY A 72 -4.41 -11.13 -15.32
CA GLY A 72 -5.60 -11.97 -15.23
C GLY A 72 -6.16 -12.14 -13.82
N ILE A 73 -5.76 -11.29 -12.87
CA ILE A 73 -6.24 -11.34 -11.49
C ILE A 73 -7.62 -10.66 -11.38
N ASP A 74 -8.56 -11.34 -10.70
CA ASP A 74 -9.87 -10.79 -10.35
C ASP A 74 -9.74 -9.77 -9.20
N ILE A 75 -9.60 -8.49 -9.58
CA ILE A 75 -9.46 -7.37 -8.64
C ILE A 75 -10.67 -7.23 -7.71
N PRO A 76 -11.94 -7.28 -8.19
CA PRO A 76 -13.11 -7.28 -7.31
C PRO A 76 -13.04 -8.32 -6.18
N SER A 77 -12.70 -9.58 -6.50
CA SER A 77 -12.60 -10.66 -5.51
C SER A 77 -11.47 -10.44 -4.51
N LEU A 78 -10.31 -9.99 -4.99
CA LEU A 78 -9.16 -9.65 -4.13
C LEU A 78 -9.49 -8.49 -3.19
N TRP A 79 -10.12 -7.43 -3.70
CA TRP A 79 -10.54 -6.28 -2.90
C TRP A 79 -11.60 -6.65 -1.86
N GLN A 80 -12.54 -7.52 -2.21
CA GLN A 80 -13.52 -8.06 -1.26
C GLN A 80 -12.82 -8.84 -0.13
N SER A 81 -11.80 -9.63 -0.46
CA SER A 81 -11.01 -10.39 0.52
C SER A 81 -10.24 -9.46 1.47
N ILE A 82 -9.61 -8.40 0.95
CA ILE A 82 -8.94 -7.36 1.75
C ILE A 82 -9.95 -6.64 2.66
N SER A 83 -11.10 -6.25 2.11
CA SER A 83 -12.17 -5.57 2.87
C SER A 83 -12.71 -6.46 4.00
N SER A 84 -12.90 -7.76 3.73
CA SER A 84 -13.31 -8.73 4.73
C SER A 84 -12.29 -8.86 5.86
N LEU A 85 -11.00 -8.86 5.53
CA LEU A 85 -9.91 -8.90 6.51
C LEU A 85 -9.95 -7.66 7.42
N VAL A 86 -10.11 -6.46 6.86
CA VAL A 86 -10.22 -5.21 7.64
C VAL A 86 -11.43 -5.25 8.57
N ILE A 87 -12.61 -5.60 8.06
CA ILE A 87 -13.85 -5.67 8.87
C ILE A 87 -13.70 -6.69 10.00
N LYS A 88 -13.20 -7.90 9.72
CA LYS A 88 -13.00 -8.94 10.74
C LYS A 88 -12.03 -8.48 11.83
N SER A 89 -10.97 -7.76 11.48
CA SER A 89 -10.01 -7.25 12.46
C SER A 89 -10.65 -6.25 13.43
N LEU A 90 -11.53 -5.36 12.94
CA LEU A 90 -12.28 -4.42 13.77
C LEU A 90 -13.30 -5.12 14.66
N VAL A 91 -14.07 -6.07 14.10
CA VAL A 91 -15.06 -6.85 14.86
C VAL A 91 -14.42 -7.62 16.02
N MET A 92 -13.19 -8.12 15.85
CA MET A 92 -12.47 -8.84 16.90
C MET A 92 -12.08 -7.99 18.11
N VAL A 93 -12.05 -6.66 17.96
CA VAL A 93 -11.70 -5.72 19.03
C VAL A 93 -12.85 -4.79 19.38
N ASP A 94 -14.04 -5.01 18.82
CA ASP A 94 -15.21 -4.16 19.01
C ASP A 94 -15.56 -3.98 20.50
N ASP A 95 -15.46 -5.05 21.29
CA ASP A 95 -15.69 -5.02 22.73
C ASP A 95 -14.65 -4.20 23.53
N LYS A 96 -13.50 -3.90 22.90
CA LYS A 96 -12.44 -3.05 23.46
C LYS A 96 -12.55 -1.60 23.01
N ILE A 97 -13.24 -1.34 21.90
CA ILE A 97 -13.43 0.01 21.38
C ILE A 97 -14.55 0.67 22.20
N THR A 98 -14.17 1.66 23.01
CA THR A 98 -15.18 2.42 23.77
C THR A 98 -16.03 3.23 22.80
N HIS A 99 -17.34 3.07 22.85
CA HIS A 99 -18.26 3.87 22.06
C HIS A 99 -18.15 5.35 22.45
N GLN A 100 -17.58 6.16 21.56
CA GLN A 100 -17.47 7.61 21.72
C GLN A 100 -18.32 8.31 20.64
N PRO A 101 -19.49 8.86 21.01
CA PRO A 101 -20.33 9.55 20.04
C PRO A 101 -19.60 10.78 19.49
N ASN A 102 -19.67 10.98 18.18
CA ASN A 102 -18.99 12.05 17.43
C ASN A 102 -17.45 11.91 17.35
N CYS A 103 -16.91 10.72 17.61
CA CYS A 103 -15.51 10.41 17.34
C CYS A 103 -15.38 9.56 16.09
N PHE A 104 -14.32 9.81 15.34
CA PHE A 104 -13.90 8.96 14.24
C PHE A 104 -12.39 8.75 14.34
N GLU A 105 -11.91 7.64 13.81
CA GLU A 105 -10.49 7.34 13.74
C GLU A 105 -10.13 6.81 12.34
N MET A 106 -8.99 7.26 11.84
CA MET A 106 -8.49 6.86 10.54
C MET A 106 -7.31 5.92 10.74
N PHE A 107 -7.51 4.65 10.39
CA PHE A 107 -6.48 3.62 10.48
C PHE A 107 -5.73 3.44 9.16
N GLY A 108 -4.42 3.21 9.24
CA GLY A 108 -3.61 2.71 8.13
C GLY A 108 -3.43 1.20 8.23
N TYR A 109 -4.03 0.46 7.31
CA TYR A 109 -3.88 -0.99 7.25
C TYR A 109 -2.73 -1.39 6.33
N ASP A 110 -1.77 -2.13 6.88
CA ASP A 110 -0.66 -2.69 6.14
C ASP A 110 -0.98 -4.16 5.81
N VAL A 111 -1.32 -4.40 4.54
CA VAL A 111 -1.74 -5.71 4.04
C VAL A 111 -0.72 -6.23 3.02
N LEU A 112 -0.28 -7.48 3.22
CA LEU A 112 0.56 -8.22 2.28
C LEU A 112 -0.30 -9.20 1.49
N ILE A 113 -0.05 -9.34 0.20
CA ILE A 113 -0.75 -10.31 -0.66
C ILE A 113 0.30 -11.35 -1.07
N ASP A 114 0.01 -12.63 -0.81
CA ASP A 114 0.90 -13.72 -1.19
C ASP A 114 0.68 -14.19 -2.64
N SER A 115 1.44 -15.20 -3.07
CA SER A 115 1.37 -15.77 -4.42
C SER A 115 0.03 -16.43 -4.75
N ASP A 116 -0.73 -16.86 -3.73
CA ASP A 116 -2.05 -17.47 -3.88
C ASP A 116 -3.17 -16.42 -3.81
N LEU A 117 -2.81 -15.12 -3.90
CA LEU A 117 -3.70 -13.97 -3.80
C LEU A 117 -4.41 -13.86 -2.44
N ARG A 118 -3.86 -14.48 -1.40
CA ARG A 118 -4.41 -14.38 -0.05
C ARG A 118 -3.88 -13.12 0.64
N PRO A 119 -4.76 -12.27 1.18
CA PRO A 119 -4.35 -11.12 1.96
C PRO A 119 -4.00 -11.50 3.40
N TRP A 120 -2.91 -10.95 3.89
CA TRP A 120 -2.37 -11.11 5.25
C TRP A 120 -2.27 -9.75 5.92
N LEU A 121 -2.84 -9.64 7.12
CA LEU A 121 -2.72 -8.44 7.94
C LEU A 121 -1.35 -8.43 8.59
N LEU A 122 -0.53 -7.40 8.32
CA LEU A 122 0.76 -7.24 8.98
C LEU A 122 0.61 -6.39 10.25
N GLU A 123 0.06 -5.19 10.10
CA GLU A 123 -0.14 -4.25 11.19
C GLU A 123 -1.30 -3.29 10.91
N VAL A 124 -1.82 -2.69 11.99
CA VAL A 124 -2.81 -1.61 11.95
C VAL A 124 -2.22 -0.39 12.64
N ASN A 125 -2.04 0.68 11.86
CA ASN A 125 -1.48 1.93 12.34
C ASN A 125 -2.60 2.91 12.75
N ALA A 126 -2.66 3.27 14.04
CA ALA A 126 -3.59 4.28 14.56
C ALA A 126 -3.21 5.73 14.17
N SER A 127 -1.99 5.94 13.72
CA SER A 127 -1.51 7.27 13.28
C SER A 127 -0.75 7.16 11.96
N PRO A 128 -1.45 6.85 10.85
CA PRO A 128 -0.81 6.75 9.55
C PRO A 128 -0.27 8.12 9.12
N SER A 129 0.93 8.13 8.53
CA SER A 129 1.59 9.38 8.11
C SER A 129 0.78 10.11 7.03
N LEU A 130 0.49 11.40 7.27
CA LEU A 130 -0.13 12.31 6.30
C LEU A 130 0.88 13.18 5.54
N ALA A 131 2.19 12.92 5.68
CA ALA A 131 3.22 13.64 4.94
C ALA A 131 3.05 13.45 3.42
N ARG A 132 3.27 14.50 2.63
CA ARG A 132 3.06 14.49 1.17
C ARG A 132 4.34 14.86 0.41
N PRO A 133 5.38 14.01 0.44
CA PRO A 133 6.66 14.31 -0.21
C PRO A 133 6.64 14.17 -1.73
N SER A 134 5.61 13.53 -2.31
CA SER A 134 5.48 13.31 -3.75
C SER A 134 4.12 13.81 -4.27
N PRO A 135 4.01 14.15 -5.57
CA PRO A 135 2.72 14.50 -6.20
C PRO A 135 1.65 13.41 -6.02
N LEU A 136 2.06 12.13 -6.11
CA LEU A 136 1.19 10.99 -5.82
C LEU A 136 0.64 11.04 -4.39
N ASP A 137 1.50 11.24 -3.39
CA ASP A 137 1.07 11.36 -1.99
C ASP A 137 0.10 12.54 -1.81
N VAL A 138 0.34 13.68 -2.47
CA VAL A 138 -0.58 14.83 -2.43
C VAL A 138 -1.96 14.43 -2.95
N ARG A 139 -2.02 13.83 -4.15
CA ARG A 139 -3.28 13.46 -4.79
C ARG A 139 -4.09 12.49 -3.95
N VAL A 140 -3.46 11.37 -3.53
CA VAL A 140 -4.14 10.31 -2.79
C VAL A 140 -4.60 10.79 -1.42
N LYS A 141 -3.72 11.46 -0.67
CA LYS A 141 -4.03 11.85 0.72
C LYS A 141 -5.01 13.01 0.79
N ASN A 142 -4.95 13.97 -0.14
CA ASN A 142 -5.93 15.07 -0.14
C ASN A 142 -7.32 14.58 -0.51
N ALA A 143 -7.45 13.67 -1.49
CA ALA A 143 -8.73 13.06 -1.83
C ALA A 143 -9.31 12.29 -0.63
N MET A 144 -8.50 11.44 0.01
CA MET A 144 -8.90 10.69 1.20
C MET A 144 -9.37 11.61 2.34
N ILE A 145 -8.61 12.66 2.68
CA ILE A 145 -8.99 13.59 3.76
C ILE A 145 -10.30 14.31 3.43
N LYS A 146 -10.47 14.75 2.17
CA LYS A 146 -11.70 15.41 1.73
C LYS A 146 -12.91 14.49 1.86
N ASP A 147 -12.77 13.23 1.45
CA ASP A 147 -13.83 12.24 1.52
C ASP A 147 -14.18 11.90 2.98
N ILE A 148 -13.17 11.76 3.86
CA ILE A 148 -13.40 11.56 5.30
C ILE A 148 -14.22 12.71 5.88
N ILE A 149 -13.82 13.96 5.64
CA ILE A 149 -14.53 15.13 6.17
C ILE A 149 -15.97 15.20 5.62
N SER A 150 -16.19 14.78 4.38
CA SER A 150 -17.53 14.78 3.77
C SER A 150 -18.46 13.67 4.30
N LEU A 151 -17.91 12.61 4.91
CA LEU A 151 -18.67 11.49 5.47
C LEU A 151 -19.05 11.70 6.93
N LEU A 152 -18.44 12.67 7.60
CA LEU A 152 -18.74 13.09 8.98
C LEU A 152 -19.89 14.10 9.01
#